data_AF-A0A953DYF7-F1
#
_entry.id   AF-A0A953DYF7-F1
#
_cell.length_a   1.000
_cell.length_b   1.000
_cell.length_c   1.000
_cell.angle_alpha   90.00
_cell.angle_beta   90.00
_cell.angle_gamma   90.00
#
_symmetry.space_group_name_H-M   'P 1'
#
loop_
_entity.id
_entity.type
_entity.pdbx_description
1 polymer ?
#
loop_
_entity_poly.entity_id
_entity_poly.type
_entity_poly.pdbx_seq_one_letter_code
_entity_poly.pdbx_strand_id
1 'polypeptide(L)'
;GLHPIPVRHGKTIGELARQFHDEAFLNCRLSILPMRNWARAMWFDQTGLPWVMPSPNMPTLETATVYPGMCLLEGTNISEGRGTTRPFEIFGAPFIDAETLCRELNGLRLPGVFFREIFFQPTFHKFAGQLCGGAQIHVIDRNQFRPFLTGVEIIKRIRKLYPERFQWKQPPYEYEWKRLPIEVLIGGPIESVFGD
;
A
#
# COMPACT_ATOMS: atom_id res chain seq x y z
N GLY A 1 -5.47 12.08 -4.64
CA GLY A 1 -5.35 12.74 -3.32
C GLY A 1 -5.71 14.21 -3.39
N LEU A 2 -5.82 14.89 -2.25
CA LEU A 2 -6.26 16.30 -2.16
C LEU A 2 -5.19 17.33 -2.60
N HIS A 3 -3.90 16.96 -2.51
CA HIS A 3 -2.77 17.85 -2.81
C HIS A 3 -1.76 17.15 -3.73
N PRO A 4 -1.01 17.90 -4.57
CA PRO A 4 -0.04 17.36 -5.52
C PRO A 4 1.28 16.98 -4.82
N ILE A 5 1.24 15.97 -3.95
CA ILE A 5 2.40 15.41 -3.28
C ILE A 5 2.60 13.93 -3.65
N PRO A 6 3.83 13.40 -3.59
CA PRO A 6 4.08 11.98 -3.83
C PRO A 6 3.31 11.08 -2.85
N VAL A 7 2.91 9.88 -3.29
CA VAL A 7 2.22 8.87 -2.45
C VAL A 7 2.98 8.60 -1.14
N ARG A 8 4.31 8.53 -1.20
CA ARG A 8 5.19 8.54 -0.02
C ARG A 8 5.96 9.86 0.03
N HIS A 9 5.41 10.86 0.71
CA HIS A 9 5.92 12.24 0.73
C HIS A 9 7.14 12.47 1.65
N GLY A 10 7.46 11.56 2.58
CA GLY A 10 8.67 11.64 3.41
C GLY A 10 8.72 12.82 4.40
N LYS A 11 7.57 13.40 4.71
CA LYS A 11 7.38 14.57 5.58
C LYS A 11 6.61 14.20 6.84
N THR A 12 6.95 14.83 7.96
CA THR A 12 6.10 14.83 9.16
C THR A 12 4.83 15.64 8.92
N ILE A 13 3.82 15.48 9.79
CA ILE A 13 2.59 16.28 9.71
C ILE A 13 2.86 17.78 9.88
N GLY A 14 3.84 18.16 10.72
CA GLY A 14 4.25 19.56 10.87
C GLY A 14 4.88 20.13 9.60
N GLU A 15 5.75 19.35 8.94
CA GLU A 15 6.34 19.75 7.65
C GLU A 15 5.28 19.90 6.55
N LEU A 16 4.27 19.02 6.52
CA LEU A 16 3.13 19.16 5.60
C LEU A 16 2.26 20.38 5.95
N ALA A 17 1.97 20.61 7.23
CA ALA A 17 1.20 21.78 7.66
C ALA A 17 1.87 23.09 7.25
N ARG A 18 3.22 23.17 7.37
CA ARG A 18 4.00 24.31 6.90
C ARG A 18 3.89 24.48 5.39
N GLN A 19 4.09 23.41 4.63
CA GLN A 19 3.99 23.45 3.17
C GLN A 19 2.62 23.95 2.72
N PHE A 20 1.53 23.39 3.25
CA PHE A 20 0.17 23.79 2.84
C PHE A 20 -0.20 25.19 3.29
N HIS A 21 0.30 25.64 4.45
CA HIS A 21 0.18 27.03 4.87
C HIS A 21 0.77 27.98 3.82
N ASP A 22 2.00 27.69 3.38
CA ASP A 22 2.73 28.54 2.44
C ASP A 22 2.15 28.48 1.01
N GLU A 23 1.52 27.35 0.64
CA GLU A 23 0.92 27.15 -0.68
C GLU A 23 -0.52 27.70 -0.79
N ALA A 24 -1.34 27.59 0.27
CA ALA A 24 -2.79 27.79 0.14
C ALA A 24 -3.47 28.46 1.35
N PHE A 25 -2.83 28.56 2.52
CA PHE A 25 -3.48 29.00 3.76
C PHE A 25 -2.71 30.10 4.50
N LEU A 26 -2.22 31.11 3.77
CA LEU A 26 -1.37 32.21 4.30
C LEU A 26 -1.99 33.01 5.47
N ASN A 27 -3.31 33.01 5.60
CA ASN A 27 -4.01 33.70 6.69
C ASN A 27 -4.25 32.80 7.93
N CYS A 28 -3.89 31.52 7.86
CA CYS A 28 -4.01 30.60 8.98
C CYS A 28 -2.88 30.84 9.98
N ARG A 29 -3.21 31.14 11.24
CA ARG A 29 -2.19 31.26 12.29
C ARG A 29 -1.61 29.88 12.61
N LEU A 30 -0.48 29.53 12.00
CA LEU A 30 0.19 28.25 12.20
C LEU A 30 1.32 28.33 13.24
N SER A 31 1.24 27.47 14.25
CA SER A 31 2.34 27.21 15.19
C SER A 31 2.72 25.72 15.14
N ILE A 32 4.03 25.44 15.07
CA ILE A 32 4.56 24.07 15.08
C ILE A 32 5.50 23.93 16.26
N LEU A 33 5.24 22.95 17.12
CA LEU A 33 6.18 22.54 18.17
C LEU A 33 7.04 21.40 17.62
N PRO A 34 8.33 21.64 17.28
CA PRO A 34 9.17 20.62 16.69
C PRO A 34 9.50 19.53 17.71
N MET A 35 9.53 18.28 17.24
CA MET A 35 10.04 17.17 18.03
C MET A 35 11.53 17.37 18.32
N ARG A 36 11.97 16.92 19.51
CA ARG A 36 13.39 16.84 19.86
C ARG A 36 13.89 15.42 19.63
N ASN A 37 15.17 15.28 19.27
CA ASN A 37 15.86 14.00 19.05
C ASN A 37 15.32 13.11 17.91
N TRP A 38 14.30 13.56 17.18
CA TRP A 38 13.81 12.88 15.99
C TRP A 38 14.72 13.18 14.79
N ALA A 39 15.02 12.15 14.01
CA ALA A 39 15.72 12.28 12.74
C ALA A 39 14.93 11.61 11.61
N ARG A 40 15.01 12.17 10.39
CA ARG A 40 14.25 11.69 9.23
C ARG A 40 14.51 10.23 8.86
N ALA A 41 15.71 9.72 9.19
CA ALA A 41 16.09 8.33 8.95
C ALA A 41 15.51 7.34 9.97
N MET A 42 14.89 7.82 11.06
CA MET A 42 14.32 6.95 12.07
C MET A 42 13.07 6.24 11.55
N TRP A 43 13.04 4.92 11.77
CA TRP A 43 11.83 4.14 11.81
C TRP A 43 11.09 4.37 13.13
N PHE A 44 9.79 4.07 13.16
CA PHE A 44 8.98 4.33 14.34
C PHE A 44 9.47 3.59 15.58
N ASP A 45 9.88 2.32 15.44
CA ASP A 45 10.48 1.50 16.51
C ASP A 45 11.79 2.09 17.06
N GLN A 46 12.52 2.88 16.27
CA GLN A 46 13.74 3.56 16.72
C GLN A 46 13.47 4.80 17.58
N THR A 47 12.21 5.26 17.64
CA THR A 47 11.83 6.38 18.52
C THR A 47 11.67 5.95 19.98
N GLY A 48 11.55 4.63 20.25
CA GLY A 48 11.23 4.09 21.56
C GLY A 48 9.77 4.30 22.01
N LEU A 49 8.93 4.90 21.17
CA LEU A 49 7.51 5.11 21.47
C LEU A 49 6.70 3.84 21.19
N PRO A 50 5.62 3.58 21.97
CA PRO A 50 4.73 2.47 21.70
C PRO A 50 3.95 2.68 20.40
N TRP A 51 3.78 1.62 19.62
CA TRP A 51 2.92 1.64 18.44
C TRP A 51 1.45 1.65 18.86
N VAL A 52 0.74 2.73 18.51
CA VAL A 52 -0.71 2.80 18.62
C VAL A 52 -1.27 2.68 17.21
N MET A 53 -2.06 1.62 16.97
CA MET A 53 -2.63 1.34 15.66
C MET A 53 -3.47 2.53 15.16
N PRO A 54 -3.10 3.18 14.04
CA PRO A 54 -3.82 4.36 13.55
C PRO A 54 -5.16 3.99 12.89
N SER A 55 -5.38 2.70 12.58
CA SER A 55 -6.66 2.16 12.12
C SER A 55 -6.77 0.65 12.43
N PRO A 56 -7.99 0.07 12.41
CA PRO A 56 -8.20 -1.37 12.61
C PRO A 56 -7.37 -2.27 11.70
N ASN A 57 -7.09 -1.84 10.46
CA ASN A 57 -6.32 -2.62 9.48
C ASN A 57 -4.87 -2.14 9.35
N MET A 58 -4.37 -1.35 10.31
CA MET A 58 -2.96 -0.98 10.47
C MET A 58 -2.47 -1.41 11.87
N PRO A 59 -2.49 -2.71 12.18
CA PRO A 59 -2.20 -3.18 13.54
C PRO A 59 -0.73 -3.00 13.93
N THR A 60 0.20 -3.02 12.97
CA THR A 60 1.64 -3.09 13.26
C THR A 60 2.48 -2.14 12.38
N LEU A 61 3.75 -1.94 12.78
CA LEU A 61 4.74 -1.21 11.99
C LEU A 61 5.07 -1.95 10.68
N GLU A 62 5.01 -3.27 10.68
CA GLU A 62 5.18 -4.11 9.49
C GLU A 62 4.10 -3.79 8.46
N THR A 63 2.83 -3.68 8.90
CA THR A 63 1.74 -3.24 8.02
C THR A 63 2.03 -1.85 7.43
N ALA A 64 2.47 -0.89 8.27
CA ALA A 64 2.80 0.46 7.81
C ALA A 64 3.96 0.51 6.81
N THR A 65 4.88 -0.46 6.90
CA THR A 65 6.03 -0.58 6.00
C THR A 65 5.61 -0.96 4.58
N VAL A 66 4.64 -1.87 4.43
CA VAL A 66 4.16 -2.34 3.12
C VAL A 66 3.01 -1.51 2.54
N TYR A 67 2.25 -0.83 3.40
CA TYR A 67 1.02 -0.10 3.06
C TYR A 67 1.13 0.83 1.82
N PRO A 68 2.21 1.61 1.61
CA PRO A 68 2.27 2.52 0.46
C PRO A 68 2.15 1.83 -0.89
N GLY A 69 2.54 0.56 -1.01
CA GLY A 69 2.31 -0.24 -2.22
C GLY A 69 1.06 -1.08 -2.14
N MET A 70 0.78 -1.65 -0.97
CA MET A 70 -0.29 -2.64 -0.82
C MET A 70 -1.68 -2.03 -0.79
N CYS A 71 -1.81 -0.76 -0.44
CA CYS A 71 -3.05 0.00 -0.58
C CYS A 71 -3.50 0.13 -2.05
N LEU A 72 -2.59 0.03 -3.03
CA LEU A 72 -2.95 0.04 -4.46
C LEU A 72 -3.89 -1.11 -4.84
N LEU A 73 -3.83 -2.24 -4.13
CA LEU A 73 -4.72 -3.36 -4.36
C LEU A 73 -6.19 -3.03 -4.06
N GLU A 74 -6.48 -2.01 -3.25
CA GLU A 74 -7.85 -1.52 -3.05
C GLU A 74 -8.49 -1.06 -4.35
N GLY A 75 -7.69 -0.62 -5.32
CA GLY A 75 -8.12 -0.27 -6.67
C GLY A 75 -8.36 -1.47 -7.60
N THR A 76 -8.30 -2.70 -7.09
CA THR A 76 -8.43 -3.93 -7.88
C THR A 76 -9.39 -4.92 -7.23
N ASN A 77 -9.69 -6.00 -7.93
CA ASN A 77 -10.39 -7.16 -7.38
C ASN A 77 -9.49 -8.11 -6.56
N ILE A 78 -8.23 -7.79 -6.29
CA ILE A 78 -7.32 -8.61 -5.48
C ILE A 78 -7.52 -8.30 -3.99
N SER A 79 -7.59 -9.32 -3.14
CA SER A 79 -7.64 -9.13 -1.69
C SER A 79 -6.28 -8.64 -1.19
N GLU A 80 -6.30 -7.55 -0.43
CA GLU A 80 -5.16 -7.02 0.32
C GLU A 80 -5.10 -7.59 1.75
N GLY A 81 -5.69 -8.75 2.02
CA GLY A 81 -5.59 -9.43 3.31
C GLY A 81 -6.49 -8.88 4.43
N ARG A 82 -7.32 -7.86 4.16
CA ARG A 82 -8.42 -7.49 5.06
C ARG A 82 -9.34 -8.70 5.26
N GLY A 83 -9.86 -8.88 6.47
CA GLY A 83 -10.55 -10.12 6.86
C GLY A 83 -9.62 -11.21 7.39
N THR A 84 -8.34 -10.91 7.61
CA THR A 84 -7.36 -11.80 8.22
C THR A 84 -6.61 -11.10 9.35
N THR A 85 -5.67 -11.80 9.99
CA THR A 85 -4.79 -11.23 11.03
C THR A 85 -3.58 -10.47 10.49
N ARG A 86 -3.39 -10.41 9.16
CA ARG A 86 -2.22 -9.77 8.51
C ARG A 86 -2.64 -8.87 7.34
N PRO A 87 -3.50 -7.85 7.57
CA PRO A 87 -3.93 -6.95 6.50
C PRO A 87 -2.73 -6.26 5.83
N PHE A 88 -2.79 -6.07 4.52
CA PHE A 88 -1.77 -5.54 3.62
C PHE A 88 -0.45 -6.33 3.53
N GLU A 89 -0.12 -7.16 4.51
CA GLU A 89 1.07 -8.01 4.48
C GLU A 89 0.88 -9.30 3.67
N ILE A 90 -0.37 -9.67 3.39
CA ILE A 90 -0.72 -10.76 2.49
C ILE A 90 -1.67 -10.25 1.41
N PHE A 91 -1.62 -10.88 0.24
CA PHE A 91 -2.53 -10.58 -0.86
C PHE A 91 -2.82 -11.80 -1.71
N GLY A 92 -3.97 -11.82 -2.38
CA GLY A 92 -4.38 -12.97 -3.18
C GLY A 92 -5.81 -12.89 -3.71
N ALA A 93 -6.20 -13.92 -4.45
CA ALA A 93 -7.55 -14.10 -4.98
C ALA A 93 -7.82 -15.59 -5.24
N PRO A 94 -9.09 -16.03 -5.35
CA PRO A 94 -9.41 -17.44 -5.59
C PRO A 94 -8.88 -18.02 -6.90
N PHE A 95 -8.56 -17.17 -7.88
CA PHE A 95 -8.04 -17.58 -9.18
C PHE A 95 -6.51 -17.59 -9.26
N ILE A 96 -5.81 -17.22 -8.18
CA ILE A 96 -4.35 -17.12 -8.19
C ILE A 96 -3.72 -18.46 -7.80
N ASP A 97 -2.87 -18.97 -8.68
CA ASP A 97 -1.86 -19.98 -8.35
C ASP A 97 -0.71 -19.34 -7.56
N ALA A 98 -0.58 -19.72 -6.29
CA ALA A 98 0.34 -19.09 -5.34
C ALA A 98 1.80 -19.30 -5.74
N GLU A 99 2.16 -20.51 -6.18
CA GLU A 99 3.53 -20.89 -6.53
C GLU A 99 4.02 -20.13 -7.77
N THR A 100 3.21 -20.12 -8.85
CA THR A 100 3.54 -19.39 -10.07
C THR A 100 3.69 -17.90 -9.79
N LEU A 101 2.79 -17.31 -9.00
CA LEU A 101 2.87 -15.89 -8.66
C LEU A 101 4.13 -15.57 -7.84
N CYS A 102 4.42 -16.34 -6.79
CA CYS A 102 5.60 -16.09 -5.95
C CYS A 102 6.90 -16.31 -6.73
N ARG A 103 6.97 -17.33 -7.59
CA ARG A 103 8.12 -17.56 -8.47
C ARG A 103 8.39 -16.37 -9.39
N GLU A 104 7.35 -15.85 -10.04
CA GLU A 104 7.47 -14.69 -10.92
C GLU A 104 7.88 -13.42 -10.18
N LEU A 105 7.30 -13.16 -8.99
CA LEU A 105 7.63 -11.99 -8.19
C LEU A 105 9.04 -12.05 -7.60
N ASN A 106 9.45 -13.21 -7.07
CA ASN A 106 10.82 -13.41 -6.59
C ASN A 106 11.84 -13.33 -7.74
N GLY A 107 11.45 -13.72 -8.96
CA GLY A 107 12.25 -13.58 -10.18
C GLY A 107 12.59 -12.12 -10.53
N LEU A 108 11.79 -11.14 -10.09
CA LEU A 108 12.06 -9.71 -10.28
C LEU A 108 13.23 -9.19 -9.42
N ARG A 109 13.62 -9.92 -8.37
CA ARG A 109 14.68 -9.52 -7.42
C ARG A 109 14.47 -8.11 -6.87
N LEU A 110 13.24 -7.80 -6.48
CA LEU A 110 12.92 -6.52 -5.86
C LEU A 110 13.73 -6.31 -4.56
N PRO A 111 14.20 -5.08 -4.31
CA PRO A 111 15.08 -4.82 -3.19
C PRO A 111 14.37 -5.01 -1.84
N GLY A 112 15.02 -5.72 -0.92
CA GLY A 112 14.60 -5.84 0.48
C GLY A 112 13.31 -6.64 0.73
N VAL A 113 12.84 -7.44 -0.23
CA VAL A 113 11.59 -8.20 -0.11
C VAL A 113 11.71 -9.64 -0.63
N PHE A 114 10.98 -10.56 0.02
CA PHE A 114 10.76 -11.92 -0.43
C PHE A 114 9.25 -12.24 -0.39
N PHE A 115 8.77 -12.99 -1.38
CA PHE A 115 7.37 -13.41 -1.47
C PHE A 115 7.26 -14.90 -1.14
N ARG A 116 6.46 -15.22 -0.12
CA ARG A 116 6.19 -16.60 0.31
C ARG A 116 4.77 -16.98 -0.07
N GLU A 117 4.59 -18.14 -0.68
CA GLU A 117 3.28 -18.69 -1.01
C GLU A 117 2.41 -18.82 0.25
N ILE A 118 1.14 -18.46 0.11
CA ILE A 118 0.15 -18.65 1.16
C ILE A 118 -1.23 -18.90 0.55
N PHE A 119 -2.03 -19.67 1.29
CA PHE A 119 -3.47 -19.77 1.08
C PHE A 119 -4.18 -19.19 2.30
N PHE A 120 -5.18 -18.37 2.09
CA PHE A 120 -5.93 -17.72 3.16
C PHE A 120 -7.39 -17.52 2.78
N GLN A 121 -8.25 -17.41 3.78
CA GLN A 121 -9.69 -17.19 3.60
C GLN A 121 -10.11 -15.97 4.43
N PRO A 122 -10.38 -14.81 3.80
CA PRO A 122 -10.88 -13.64 4.51
C PRO A 122 -12.22 -13.92 5.21
N THR A 123 -12.42 -13.36 6.40
CA THR A 123 -13.71 -13.41 7.11
C THR A 123 -14.66 -12.30 6.71
N PHE A 124 -14.16 -11.21 6.13
CA PHE A 124 -14.93 -10.10 5.56
C PHE A 124 -14.17 -9.48 4.39
N HIS A 125 -14.78 -8.47 3.74
CA HIS A 125 -14.23 -7.77 2.57
C HIS A 125 -14.13 -8.66 1.32
N LYS A 126 -13.18 -8.38 0.42
CA LYS A 126 -12.98 -9.11 -0.84
C LYS A 126 -12.79 -10.60 -0.58
N PHE A 127 -13.55 -11.41 -1.31
CA PHE A 127 -13.50 -12.88 -1.25
C PHE A 127 -13.76 -13.46 0.15
N ALA A 128 -14.57 -12.79 0.97
CA ALA A 128 -15.02 -13.34 2.24
C ALA A 128 -15.58 -14.75 2.06
N GLY A 129 -15.10 -15.70 2.86
CA GLY A 129 -15.52 -17.10 2.80
C GLY A 129 -14.92 -17.92 1.66
N GLN A 130 -14.04 -17.35 0.81
CA GLN A 130 -13.43 -18.06 -0.31
C GLN A 130 -11.92 -18.27 -0.08
N LEU A 131 -11.42 -19.45 -0.42
CA LEU A 131 -9.98 -19.74 -0.39
C LEU A 131 -9.26 -18.92 -1.46
N CYS A 132 -8.31 -18.10 -1.04
CA CYS A 132 -7.44 -17.31 -1.91
C CYS A 132 -6.04 -17.91 -1.93
N GLY A 133 -5.50 -18.16 -3.11
CA GLY A 133 -4.06 -18.34 -3.30
C GLY A 133 -3.38 -16.98 -3.45
N GLY A 134 -2.13 -16.88 -3.02
CA GLY A 134 -1.40 -15.62 -3.12
C GLY A 134 -0.05 -15.65 -2.40
N ALA A 135 0.37 -14.48 -1.90
CA ALA A 135 1.66 -14.32 -1.27
C ALA A 135 1.59 -13.54 0.05
N GLN A 136 2.44 -13.93 0.99
CA GLN A 136 2.87 -13.11 2.11
C GLN A 136 4.14 -12.35 1.73
N ILE A 137 4.16 -11.06 2.04
CA ILE A 137 5.32 -10.20 1.85
C ILE A 137 6.21 -10.28 3.09
N HIS A 138 7.44 -10.76 2.89
CA HIS A 138 8.50 -10.68 3.90
C HIS A 138 9.43 -9.54 3.57
N VAL A 139 9.41 -8.48 4.37
CA VAL A 139 10.40 -7.39 4.27
C VAL A 139 11.68 -7.86 4.96
N ILE A 140 12.67 -8.27 4.17
CA ILE A 140 13.96 -8.79 4.64
C ILE A 140 15.00 -7.69 4.88
N ASP A 141 14.83 -6.53 4.22
CA ASP A 141 15.60 -5.31 4.51
C ASP A 141 14.71 -4.08 4.27
N ARG A 142 14.20 -3.49 5.36
CA ARG A 142 13.30 -2.34 5.30
C ARG A 142 13.95 -1.06 4.77
N ASN A 143 15.28 -0.92 4.85
CA ASN A 143 15.99 0.25 4.36
C ASN A 143 16.15 0.22 2.83
N GLN A 144 16.25 -0.98 2.26
CA GLN A 144 16.28 -1.17 0.81
C GLN A 144 14.89 -1.30 0.20
N PHE A 145 13.90 -1.72 0.99
CA PHE A 145 12.54 -1.98 0.53
C PHE A 145 11.89 -0.77 -0.15
N ARG A 146 11.35 -1.01 -1.34
CA ARG A 146 10.63 -0.01 -2.16
C ARG A 146 9.14 -0.37 -2.20
N PRO A 147 8.33 0.02 -1.19
CA PRO A 147 6.95 -0.46 -1.05
C PRO A 147 6.08 -0.11 -2.24
N PHE A 148 6.12 1.14 -2.72
CA PHE A 148 5.30 1.57 -3.85
C PHE A 148 5.62 0.80 -5.13
N LEU A 149 6.91 0.70 -5.48
CA LEU A 149 7.39 -0.11 -6.62
C LEU A 149 6.94 -1.57 -6.49
N THR A 150 7.04 -2.14 -5.28
CA THR A 150 6.62 -3.51 -5.00
C THR A 150 5.13 -3.70 -5.28
N GLY A 151 4.27 -2.79 -4.82
CA GLY A 151 2.83 -2.82 -5.11
C GLY A 151 2.52 -2.72 -6.61
N VAL A 152 3.23 -1.86 -7.33
CA VAL A 152 3.09 -1.72 -8.80
C VAL A 152 3.47 -3.03 -9.51
N GLU A 153 4.60 -3.62 -9.16
CA GLU A 153 5.08 -4.86 -9.79
C GLU A 153 4.19 -6.06 -9.46
N ILE A 154 3.61 -6.11 -8.24
CA ILE A 154 2.58 -7.09 -7.90
C ILE A 154 1.39 -6.99 -8.85
N ILE A 155 0.83 -5.80 -9.02
CA ILE A 155 -0.33 -5.59 -9.89
C ILE A 155 0.01 -5.92 -11.35
N LYS A 156 1.17 -5.45 -11.85
CA LYS A 156 1.64 -5.79 -13.21
C LYS A 156 1.75 -7.30 -13.41
N ARG A 157 2.32 -8.02 -12.43
CA ARG A 157 2.50 -9.47 -12.55
C ARG A 157 1.18 -10.23 -12.52
N ILE A 158 0.26 -9.83 -11.64
CA ILE A 158 -1.08 -10.42 -11.58
C ILE A 158 -1.85 -10.15 -12.89
N ARG A 159 -1.79 -8.92 -13.41
CA ARG A 159 -2.41 -8.57 -14.72
C ARG A 159 -1.88 -9.44 -15.86
N LYS A 160 -0.57 -9.66 -15.88
CA LYS A 160 0.10 -10.50 -16.89
C LYS A 160 -0.30 -11.98 -16.78
N LEU A 161 -0.35 -12.52 -15.56
CA LEU A 161 -0.65 -13.94 -15.33
C LEU A 161 -2.15 -14.26 -15.46
N TYR A 162 -3.02 -13.31 -15.11
CA TYR A 162 -4.47 -13.53 -15.02
C TYR A 162 -5.27 -12.45 -15.77
N PRO A 163 -5.01 -12.19 -17.07
CA PRO A 163 -5.58 -11.05 -17.79
C PRO A 163 -7.11 -11.10 -17.89
N GLU A 164 -7.70 -12.30 -17.97
CA GLU A 164 -9.16 -12.49 -18.07
C GLU A 164 -9.88 -12.38 -16.71
N ARG A 165 -9.13 -12.47 -15.59
CA ARG A 165 -9.69 -12.53 -14.23
C ARG A 165 -9.38 -11.29 -13.42
N PHE A 166 -8.30 -10.59 -13.73
CA PHE A 166 -7.96 -9.33 -13.10
C PHE A 166 -8.96 -8.24 -13.50
N GLN A 167 -9.40 -7.44 -12.53
CA GLN A 167 -10.29 -6.32 -12.76
C GLN A 167 -9.88 -5.12 -11.92
N TRP A 168 -9.93 -3.94 -12.53
CA TRP A 168 -9.91 -2.68 -11.79
C TRP A 168 -11.23 -2.51 -11.06
N LYS A 169 -11.16 -2.08 -9.80
CA LYS A 169 -12.34 -1.73 -9.03
C LYS A 169 -13.05 -0.56 -9.73
N GLN A 170 -14.37 -0.65 -9.87
CA GLN A 170 -15.17 0.45 -10.41
C GLN A 170 -15.50 1.46 -9.29
N PRO A 171 -15.75 2.74 -9.62
CA PRO A 171 -16.24 3.71 -8.64
C PRO A 171 -17.55 3.23 -8.00
N PRO A 172 -17.88 3.67 -6.78
CA PRO A 172 -17.17 4.70 -6.00
C PRO A 172 -16.00 4.17 -5.16
N TYR A 173 -15.16 5.09 -4.71
CA TYR A 173 -14.12 4.85 -3.72
C TYR A 173 -13.95 6.05 -2.79
N GLU A 174 -14.16 5.79 -1.50
CA GLU A 174 -14.27 6.83 -0.46
C GLU A 174 -15.27 7.93 -0.85
N TYR A 175 -14.78 9.13 -1.13
CA TYR A 175 -15.58 10.31 -1.51
C TYR A 175 -15.50 10.64 -3.01
N GLU A 176 -14.90 9.76 -3.82
CA GLU A 176 -14.81 9.88 -5.28
C GLU A 176 -15.79 8.94 -5.98
N TRP A 177 -16.53 9.48 -6.95
CA TRP A 177 -17.67 8.80 -7.59
C TRP A 177 -17.49 8.60 -9.10
N LYS A 178 -16.47 9.22 -9.71
CA LYS A 178 -16.26 9.21 -11.16
C LYS A 178 -14.97 8.52 -11.55
N ARG A 179 -13.86 8.83 -10.87
CA ARG A 179 -12.54 8.31 -11.23
C ARG A 179 -12.36 6.89 -10.74
N LEU A 180 -11.57 6.10 -11.49
CA LEU A 180 -11.21 4.77 -11.02
C LEU A 180 -10.45 4.88 -9.70
N PRO A 181 -10.71 4.00 -8.72
CA PRO A 181 -10.04 4.03 -7.43
C PRO A 181 -8.51 3.96 -7.57
N ILE A 182 -7.99 3.17 -8.53
CA ILE A 182 -6.55 3.11 -8.78
C ILE A 182 -5.97 4.46 -9.22
N GLU A 183 -6.70 5.23 -10.03
CA GLU A 183 -6.26 6.56 -10.49
C GLU A 183 -6.24 7.58 -9.35
N VAL A 184 -7.16 7.44 -8.40
CA VAL A 184 -7.17 8.24 -7.17
C VAL A 184 -5.95 7.93 -6.32
N LEU A 185 -5.61 6.64 -6.19
CA LEU A 185 -4.52 6.11 -5.37
C LEU A 185 -3.14 6.47 -5.93
N ILE A 186 -2.93 6.34 -7.25
CA ILE A 186 -1.66 6.73 -7.89
C ILE A 186 -1.56 8.23 -8.17
N GLY A 187 -2.69 8.96 -8.08
CA GLY A 187 -2.74 10.41 -8.28
C GLY A 187 -2.76 10.86 -9.74
N GLY A 188 -3.10 9.98 -10.69
CA GLY A 188 -3.00 10.24 -12.12
C GLY A 188 -3.75 9.21 -12.97
N PRO A 189 -3.72 9.34 -14.31
CA PRO A 189 -4.31 8.36 -15.21
C PRO A 189 -3.59 7.02 -15.09
N ILE A 190 -4.33 5.92 -15.26
CA ILE A 190 -3.83 4.56 -15.02
C ILE A 190 -2.61 4.21 -15.87
N GLU A 191 -2.55 4.74 -17.09
CA GLU A 191 -1.49 4.53 -18.07
C GLU A 191 -0.13 5.07 -17.59
N SER A 192 -0.13 6.06 -16.69
CA SER A 192 1.11 6.66 -16.17
C SER A 192 1.97 5.68 -15.35
N VAL A 193 1.36 4.62 -14.81
CA VAL A 193 2.04 3.61 -13.98
C VAL A 193 1.88 2.21 -14.56
N PHE A 194 0.71 1.95 -15.17
CA PHE A 194 0.27 0.64 -15.61
C PHE A 194 0.04 0.56 -17.13
N GLY A 195 0.50 1.56 -17.89
CA GLY A 195 0.63 1.47 -19.34
C GLY A 195 1.62 0.37 -19.72
N ASP A 196 1.30 -0.33 -20.81
CA ASP A 196 2.14 -1.38 -21.39
C ASP A 196 3.33 -0.80 -22.17
#